data_AF-A0A5C2HQL0-F1
#
_entry.id   AF-A0A5C2HQL0-F1
#
_cell.length_a   1.000
_cell.length_b   1.000
_cell.length_c   1.000
_cell.angle_alpha   90.00
_cell.angle_beta   90.00
_cell.angle_gamma   90.00
#
_symmetry.space_group_name_H-M   'P 1'
#
loop_
_entity.id
_entity.type
_entity.pdbx_description
1 polymer ?
#
loop_
_entity_poly.entity_id
_entity_poly.type
_entity_poly.pdbx_seq_one_letter_code
_entity_poly.pdbx_strand_id
1 'polypeptide(L)' 'MKLTKKVTITVDEVEEIVCDRCGRKTKKDDELFEFQEYLSIEHECGYGSAISDETMLFVDLCQHCVKEMLLPIARMEEIH' A
#
# COMPACT_ATOMS: atom_id res chain seq x y z
N MET A 1 -0.28 -40.63 4.05
CA MET A 1 1.12 -40.31 4.40
C MET A 1 1.52 -39.06 3.64
N LYS A 2 1.91 -37.97 4.33
CA LYS A 2 2.44 -36.78 3.67
C LYS A 2 3.96 -36.84 3.70
N LEU A 3 4.59 -36.80 2.54
CA LEU A 3 6.04 -36.63 2.40
C LEU A 3 6.33 -35.13 2.32
N THR A 4 7.29 -34.64 3.10
CA THR A 4 7.68 -33.22 3.11
C THR A 4 9.19 -33.10 2.94
N LYS A 5 9.62 -31.98 2.34
CA LYS A 5 11.03 -31.63 2.10
C LYS A 5 11.25 -30.19 2.56
N LYS A 6 12.38 -29.91 3.20
CA LYS A 6 12.78 -28.53 3.52
C LYS A 6 13.25 -27.79 2.27
N VAL A 7 12.77 -26.57 2.10
CA VAL A 7 13.22 -25.63 1.06
C VAL A 7 13.62 -24.32 1.73
N THR A 8 14.57 -23.60 1.13
CA THR A 8 14.95 -22.24 1.53
C THR A 8 14.36 -21.28 0.51
N ILE A 9 13.68 -20.24 0.96
CA ILE A 9 13.04 -19.22 0.11
C ILE A 9 13.69 -17.88 0.44
N THR A 10 14.02 -17.11 -0.59
CA THR A 10 14.43 -15.71 -0.47
C THR A 10 13.23 -14.86 -0.86
N VAL A 11 12.82 -13.95 0.02
CA VAL A 11 11.71 -13.03 -0.20
C VAL A 11 12.19 -11.63 0.14
N ASP A 12 11.80 -10.66 -0.68
CA ASP A 12 11.99 -9.25 -0.36
C ASP A 12 10.86 -8.83 0.59
N GLU A 13 11.23 -8.21 1.70
CA GLU A 13 10.31 -7.69 2.69
C GLU A 13 10.38 -6.16 2.72
N VAL A 14 9.24 -5.51 2.85
CA VAL A 14 9.17 -4.05 2.97
C VAL A 14 9.61 -3.65 4.37
N GLU A 15 10.75 -2.96 4.47
CA GLU A 15 11.29 -2.45 5.73
C GLU A 15 10.78 -1.04 6.08
N GLU A 16 10.51 -0.23 5.06
CA GLU A 16 10.10 1.18 5.19
C GLU A 16 9.15 1.56 4.06
N ILE A 17 8.14 2.38 4.36
CA ILE A 17 7.25 3.00 3.36
C ILE A 17 7.36 4.52 3.50
N VAL A 18 7.29 5.23 2.37
CA VAL A 18 7.28 6.69 2.31
C VAL A 18 5.95 7.17 1.76
N CYS A 19 5.25 8.02 2.49
CA CYS A 19 4.00 8.62 2.02
C CYS A 19 4.27 9.59 0.86
N ASP A 20 3.69 9.36 -0.31
CA ASP A 20 3.91 10.16 -1.52
C ASP A 20 3.40 11.60 -1.40
N ARG A 21 2.43 11.84 -0.51
CA ARG A 21 1.92 13.19 -0.25
C ARG A 21 2.81 13.99 0.69
N CYS A 22 3.06 13.45 1.89
CA CYS A 22 3.66 14.22 2.98
C CYS A 22 5.14 13.90 3.23
N GLY A 23 5.70 12.89 2.55
CA GLY A 23 7.08 12.46 2.69
C GLY A 23 7.40 11.78 4.02
N ARG A 24 6.39 11.46 4.84
CA ARG A 24 6.59 10.70 6.09
C ARG A 24 7.19 9.35 5.74
N LYS A 25 8.28 9.00 6.40
CA LYS A 25 8.89 7.67 6.36
C LYS A 25 8.46 6.89 7.58
N THR A 26 8.08 5.65 7.40
CA THR A 26 7.62 4.78 8.49
C THR A 26 8.29 3.43 8.36
N LYS A 27 9.05 3.04 9.37
CA LYS A 27 9.73 1.73 9.42
C LYS A 27 8.83 0.70 10.07
N LYS A 28 8.82 -0.50 9.51
CA LYS A 28 7.97 -1.61 9.96
C LYS A 28 8.23 -2.00 11.42
N ASP A 29 9.49 -2.04 11.83
CA ASP A 29 9.90 -2.51 13.16
C ASP A 29 9.73 -1.46 14.26
N ASP A 30 9.82 -0.17 13.91
CA ASP A 30 9.74 0.93 14.88
C ASP A 30 8.29 1.42 15.10
N GLU A 31 7.48 1.38 14.05
CA GLU A 31 6.16 2.01 13.99
C GLU A 31 5.09 1.07 13.40
N LEU A 32 5.08 -0.18 13.84
CA LEU A 32 4.24 -1.26 13.27
C LEU A 32 2.75 -0.87 13.07
N PHE A 33 2.15 -0.17 14.03
CA PHE A 33 0.75 0.25 13.92
C PHE A 33 0.53 1.34 12.86
N GLU A 34 1.46 2.29 12.72
CA GLU A 34 1.39 3.31 11.68
C GLU A 34 1.65 2.68 10.31
N PHE A 35 2.60 1.74 10.25
CA PHE A 35 2.98 1.01 9.04
C PHE A 35 1.81 0.19 8.46
N GLN A 36 1.04 -0.49 9.32
CA GLN A 36 -0.11 -1.32 8.89
C GLN A 36 -1.27 -0.53 8.30
N GLU A 37 -1.36 0.77 8.58
CA GLU A 37 -2.47 1.64 8.14
C GLU A 37 -2.14 2.44 6.87
N TYR A 38 -1.03 2.12 6.19
CA TYR A 38 -0.77 2.67 4.86
C TYR A 38 -1.76 2.11 3.84
N LEU A 39 -2.28 2.99 2.99
CA LEU A 39 -3.04 2.63 1.80
C LEU A 39 -2.12 2.68 0.59
N SER A 40 -1.80 1.51 0.04
CA SER A 40 -1.04 1.35 -1.21
C SER A 40 -1.99 1.08 -2.37
N ILE A 41 -1.88 1.88 -3.43
CA ILE A 41 -2.66 1.75 -4.67
C ILE A 41 -1.70 1.37 -5.79
N GLU A 42 -2.02 0.27 -6.46
CA GLU A 42 -1.41 -0.13 -7.72
C GLU A 42 -2.50 -0.17 -8.79
N HIS A 43 -2.33 0.62 -9.84
CA HIS A 43 -3.33 0.74 -10.89
C HIS A 43 -2.70 0.77 -12.29
N GLU A 44 -3.09 -0.18 -13.12
CA GLU A 44 -2.75 -0.18 -14.54
C GLU A 44 -3.67 0.77 -15.31
N CYS A 45 -3.10 1.85 -15.86
CA CYS A 45 -3.84 2.78 -16.69
C CYS A 45 -4.05 2.19 -18.09
N GLY A 46 -5.32 2.09 -18.48
CA GLY A 46 -5.70 1.57 -19.80
C GLY A 46 -5.40 2.53 -20.95
N TYR A 47 -5.56 2.01 -22.17
CA TYR A 47 -5.35 2.76 -23.40
C TYR A 47 -6.25 4.01 -23.51
N GLY A 48 -5.68 5.16 -23.79
CA GLY A 48 -6.40 6.45 -23.89
C GLY A 48 -6.99 6.94 -22.56
N SER A 49 -6.49 6.45 -21.42
CA SER A 49 -6.91 6.91 -20.09
C SER A 49 -6.59 8.39 -19.88
N ALA A 50 -7.46 9.07 -19.13
CA ALA A 50 -7.29 10.48 -18.77
C ALA A 50 -6.12 10.73 -17.80
N ILE A 51 -5.59 9.67 -17.17
CA ILE A 51 -4.47 9.76 -16.23
C ILE A 51 -3.13 9.63 -16.97
N SER A 52 -2.93 8.53 -17.68
CA SER A 52 -1.75 8.24 -18.51
C SER A 52 -2.06 7.07 -19.45
N ASP A 53 -1.39 6.99 -20.60
CA ASP A 53 -1.56 5.91 -21.58
C ASP A 53 -0.59 4.76 -21.26
N GLU A 54 -1.12 3.53 -21.10
CA GLU A 54 -0.34 2.30 -20.89
C GLU A 54 0.73 2.40 -19.78
N THR A 55 0.36 2.93 -18.61
CA THR A 55 1.28 3.22 -17.50
C THR A 55 0.81 2.62 -16.19
N MET A 56 1.73 2.13 -15.37
CA MET A 56 1.46 1.74 -13.98
C MET A 56 1.52 2.95 -13.04
N LEU A 57 0.46 3.15 -12.26
CA LEU A 57 0.40 4.14 -11.20
C LEU A 57 0.58 3.45 -9.85
N PHE A 58 1.48 4.00 -9.04
CA PHE A 58 1.74 3.58 -7.66
C PHE A 58 1.53 4.77 -6.74
N VAL A 59 0.82 4.57 -5.63
CA VAL A 59 0.63 5.60 -4.59
C VAL A 59 0.63 4.94 -3.22
N ASP A 60 1.46 5.44 -2.31
CA ASP A 60 1.48 5.08 -0.89
C ASP A 60 1.04 6.27 -0.03
N LEU A 61 -0.02 6.11 0.76
CA LEU A 61 -0.54 7.16 1.65
C LEU A 61 -0.59 6.69 3.10
N CYS A 62 -0.01 7.48 4.01
CA CYS A 62 -0.21 7.27 5.44
C CYS A 62 -1.66 7.56 5.85
N GLN A 63 -2.12 6.97 6.96
CA GLN A 63 -3.49 7.09 7.46
C GLN A 63 -4.00 8.53 7.60
N HIS A 64 -3.11 9.48 7.93
CA HIS A 64 -3.50 10.89 8.02
C HIS A 64 -3.79 11.52 6.66
N CYS A 65 -3.03 11.14 5.63
CA CYS A 65 -3.27 11.62 4.26
C CYS A 65 -4.50 10.95 3.65
N VAL A 66 -4.75 9.68 3.97
CA VAL A 66 -6.02 9.00 3.64
C VAL A 66 -7.19 9.74 4.29
N LYS A 67 -7.08 10.05 5.59
CA LYS A 67 -8.08 10.84 6.33
C LYS A 67 -8.38 12.19 5.69
N GLU A 68 -7.36 12.88 5.22
CA GLU A 68 -7.52 14.22 4.66
C GLU A 68 -8.01 14.21 3.21
N MET A 69 -7.49 13.31 2.36
CA MET A 69 -7.77 13.31 0.92
C MET A 69 -8.96 12.45 0.52
N LEU A 70 -9.10 11.27 1.12
CA LEU A 70 -10.02 10.24 0.65
C LEU A 70 -11.27 10.17 1.50
N LEU A 71 -11.18 10.29 2.83
CA LEU A 71 -12.39 10.22 3.67
C LEU A 71 -13.49 11.22 3.32
N PRO A 72 -13.22 12.45 2.84
CA PRO A 72 -14.30 13.35 2.41
C PRO A 72 -15.18 12.82 1.27
N ILE A 73 -14.68 11.84 0.49
CA ILE A 73 -15.38 11.25 -0.66
C ILE A 73 -15.54 9.73 -0.55
N ALA A 74 -14.98 9.10 0.48
CA ALA A 74 -15.04 7.67 0.70
C ALA A 74 -16.43 7.24 1.21
N ARG A 75 -16.83 6.03 0.84
CA ARG A 75 -17.97 5.34 1.45
C ARG A 75 -17.40 4.30 2.43
N MET A 76 -17.86 4.35 3.68
CA MET A 76 -17.41 3.44 4.73
C MET A 76 -18.59 2.56 5.16
N GLU A 77 -18.33 1.26 5.29
CA GLU A 77 -19.28 0.28 5.82
C GLU A 77 -18.59 -0.49 6.94
N GLU A 78 -19.29 -0.68 8.06
CA GLU A 78 -18.78 -1.44 9.20
C GLU A 78 -18.99 -2.94 8.95
N ILE A 79 -17.92 -3.72 9.14
CA ILE A 79 -17.93 -5.18 8.99
C ILE A 79 -17.92 -5.79 10.39
N HIS A 80 -19.07 -5.77 11.06
CA HIS A 80 -19.27 -6.39 12.39
C HIS A 80 -20.02 -7.72 12.27
#